data_AF-A0A953LIY3-F1
#
_entry.id   AF-A0A953LIY3-F1
#
_cell.length_a   1.000
_cell.length_b   1.000
_cell.length_c   1.000
_cell.angle_alpha   90.00
_cell.angle_beta   90.00
_cell.angle_gamma   90.00
#
_symmetry.space_group_name_H-M   'P 1'
#
loop_
_entity.id
_entity.type
_entity.pdbx_description
1 polymer ?
#
loop_
_entity_poly.entity_id
_entity_poly.type
_entity_poly.pdbx_seq_one_letter_code
_entity_poly.pdbx_strand_id
1 'polypeptide(L)'
;AEVIRLMAEATGRAIVQVPTPLGLAETAIEHLPGVYRLLEIPSSSVDYFVHPTFYDTTNATRDLAKAGIVCPRFADYLPNLVSFFKRHPEIASEAMV
;
A
#
# COMPACT_ATOMS: atom_id res chain seq x y z
N ALA A 1 -4.85 5.85 -8.15
CA ALA A 1 -4.30 5.22 -9.37
C ALA A 1 -2.78 5.39 -9.48
N GLU A 2 -2.22 6.58 -9.23
CA GLU A 2 -0.77 6.83 -9.38
C GLU A 2 0.12 5.87 -8.57
N VAL A 3 -0.16 5.67 -7.29
CA VAL A 3 0.60 4.75 -6.42
C VAL A 3 0.65 3.33 -6.99
N ILE A 4 -0.48 2.81 -7.47
CA ILE A 4 -0.57 1.46 -8.04
C ILE A 4 0.27 1.35 -9.31
N ARG A 5 0.24 2.38 -10.17
CA ARG A 5 1.08 2.43 -11.38
C ARG A 5 2.58 2.44 -11.03
N LEU A 6 2.99 3.29 -10.10
CA LEU A 6 4.39 3.37 -9.66
C LEU A 6 4.87 2.04 -9.06
N MET A 7 4.01 1.37 -8.28
CA MET A 7 4.30 0.04 -7.73
C MET A 7 4.44 -1.02 -8.84
N ALA A 8 3.57 -1.03 -9.84
CA ALA A 8 3.66 -1.94 -10.99
C ALA A 8 5.00 -1.79 -11.72
N GLU A 9 5.36 -0.54 -12.03
CA GLU A 9 6.62 -0.19 -12.71
C GLU A 9 7.85 -0.59 -11.88
N ALA A 10 7.89 -0.20 -10.60
CA ALA A 10 9.06 -0.46 -9.74
C ALA A 10 9.25 -1.96 -9.46
N THR A 11 8.16 -2.70 -9.24
CA THR A 11 8.22 -4.15 -8.99
C THR A 11 8.46 -4.96 -10.26
N GLY A 12 8.13 -4.41 -11.44
CA GLY A 12 8.15 -5.13 -12.71
C GLY A 12 6.99 -6.10 -12.87
N ARG A 13 5.84 -5.80 -12.24
CA ARG A 13 4.65 -6.65 -12.23
C ARG A 13 3.51 -5.99 -13.01
N ALA A 14 2.76 -6.79 -13.76
CA ALA A 14 1.49 -6.36 -14.31
C ALA A 14 0.43 -6.40 -13.20
N ILE A 15 -0.18 -5.25 -12.88
CA ILE A 15 -1.27 -5.16 -11.91
C ILE A 15 -2.59 -5.03 -12.66
N VAL A 16 -3.49 -5.99 -12.44
CA VAL A 16 -4.86 -5.96 -12.98
C VAL A 16 -5.79 -5.46 -11.87
N GLN A 17 -6.49 -4.35 -12.13
CA GLN A 17 -7.48 -3.81 -11.22
C GLN A 17 -8.86 -4.32 -11.62
N VAL A 18 -9.51 -5.07 -10.72
CA VAL A 18 -10.88 -5.55 -10.91
C VAL A 18 -11.80 -4.71 -10.03
N PRO A 19 -12.77 -3.97 -10.60
CA PRO A 19 -13.76 -3.24 -9.80
C PRO A 19 -14.71 -4.25 -9.17
N THR A 20 -14.67 -4.34 -7.84
CA THR A 20 -15.50 -5.27 -7.07
C THR A 20 -16.23 -4.50 -5.98
N PRO A 21 -17.55 -4.75 -5.76
CA PRO A 21 -18.27 -4.25 -4.60
C PRO A 21 -17.59 -4.68 -3.28
N LEU A 22 -17.52 -3.76 -2.31
CA LEU A 22 -16.82 -3.97 -1.03
C LEU A 22 -17.21 -5.28 -0.33
N GLY A 23 -18.51 -5.50 -0.11
CA GLY A 23 -18.98 -6.71 0.58
C GLY A 23 -18.64 -8.01 -0.16
N LEU A 24 -18.53 -7.99 -1.50
CA LEU A 24 -18.08 -9.17 -2.25
C LEU A 24 -16.58 -9.43 -2.07
N ALA A 25 -15.77 -8.38 -1.96
CA ALA A 25 -14.34 -8.50 -1.71
C ALA A 25 -14.07 -9.09 -0.31
N GLU A 26 -14.77 -8.61 0.71
CA GLU A 26 -14.67 -9.12 2.09
C GLU A 26 -15.13 -10.58 2.18
N THR A 27 -16.32 -10.88 1.64
CA THR A 27 -16.86 -12.25 1.63
C THR A 27 -15.93 -13.21 0.90
N ALA A 28 -15.30 -12.78 -0.19
CA ALA A 28 -14.33 -13.58 -0.92
C ALA A 28 -13.11 -13.94 -0.06
N ILE A 29 -12.59 -12.99 0.72
CA ILE A 29 -11.45 -13.23 1.62
C ILE A 29 -11.84 -14.24 2.71
N GLU A 30 -13.05 -14.13 3.27
CA GLU A 30 -13.49 -14.94 4.41
C GLU A 30 -13.94 -16.35 4.02
N HIS A 31 -14.54 -16.52 2.84
CA HIS A 31 -15.27 -17.75 2.51
C HIS A 31 -14.70 -18.53 1.32
N LEU A 32 -13.91 -17.90 0.44
CA LEU A 32 -13.33 -18.61 -0.69
C LEU A 32 -11.97 -19.23 -0.31
N PRO A 33 -11.83 -20.57 -0.40
CA PRO A 33 -10.57 -21.22 -0.08
C PRO A 33 -9.47 -20.75 -1.04
N GLY A 34 -8.34 -20.33 -0.47
CA GLY A 34 -7.16 -19.87 -1.22
C GLY A 34 -7.08 -18.36 -1.44
N VAL A 35 -8.18 -17.60 -1.30
CA VAL A 35 -8.15 -16.13 -1.42
C VAL A 35 -7.36 -15.51 -0.27
N TYR A 36 -7.66 -15.89 0.98
CA TYR A 36 -6.88 -15.44 2.14
C TYR A 36 -5.40 -15.85 2.06
N ARG A 37 -5.09 -17.06 1.59
CA ARG A 37 -3.70 -17.53 1.45
C ARG A 37 -2.91 -16.75 0.39
N LEU A 38 -3.59 -16.24 -0.63
CA LEU A 38 -2.94 -15.44 -1.68
C LEU A 38 -2.76 -13.97 -1.25
N LEU A 39 -3.77 -13.41 -0.60
CA LEU A 39 -3.79 -11.99 -0.26
C LEU A 39 -3.12 -11.69 1.09
N GLU A 40 -3.13 -12.65 2.02
CA GLU A 40 -2.57 -12.56 3.37
C GLU A 40 -2.97 -11.31 4.16
N ILE A 41 -4.12 -10.73 3.81
CA ILE A 41 -4.74 -9.60 4.52
C ILE A 41 -6.09 -10.02 5.10
N PRO A 42 -6.44 -9.58 6.31
CA PRO A 42 -7.78 -9.80 6.86
C PRO A 42 -8.82 -8.96 6.11
N SER A 43 -10.09 -9.41 6.08
CA SER A 43 -11.21 -8.70 5.44
C SER A 43 -11.37 -7.27 5.98
N SER A 44 -11.17 -7.05 7.27
CA SER A 44 -11.22 -5.73 7.92
C SER A 44 -10.17 -4.73 7.43
N SER A 45 -9.08 -5.18 6.79
CA SER A 45 -8.12 -4.26 6.15
C SER A 45 -8.67 -3.63 4.88
N VAL A 46 -9.68 -4.27 4.24
CA VAL A 46 -10.30 -3.73 3.02
C VAL A 46 -11.00 -2.41 3.32
N ASP A 47 -11.69 -2.31 4.46
CA ASP A 47 -12.30 -1.06 4.95
C ASP A 47 -11.30 0.10 5.00
N TYR A 48 -10.08 -0.17 5.48
CA TYR A 48 -9.03 0.84 5.56
C TYR A 48 -8.59 1.33 4.17
N PHE A 49 -8.46 0.42 3.19
CA PHE A 49 -8.02 0.78 1.84
C PHE A 49 -9.04 1.59 1.05
N VAL A 50 -10.34 1.41 1.33
CA VAL A 50 -11.41 2.13 0.63
C VAL A 50 -11.86 3.39 1.36
N HIS A 51 -11.32 3.66 2.55
CA HIS A 51 -11.70 4.80 3.36
C HIS A 51 -11.26 6.12 2.67
N PRO A 52 -12.20 7.01 2.29
CA PRO A 52 -11.89 8.20 1.49
C PRO A 52 -11.42 9.35 2.39
N THR A 53 -10.28 9.16 3.06
CA THR A 53 -9.76 10.14 4.03
C THR A 53 -8.63 10.96 3.43
N PHE A 54 -8.85 12.27 3.42
CA PHE A 54 -7.87 13.28 3.06
C PHE A 54 -7.59 14.12 4.29
N TYR A 55 -6.33 14.21 4.68
CA TYR A 55 -5.90 15.04 5.79
C TYR A 55 -5.46 16.41 5.29
N ASP A 56 -5.95 17.47 5.92
CA ASP A 56 -5.39 18.80 5.75
C ASP A 56 -4.03 18.85 6.48
N THR A 57 -2.96 18.96 5.69
CA THR A 57 -1.59 19.01 6.18
C THR A 57 -0.99 20.42 6.12
N THR A 58 -1.81 21.46 5.88
CA THR A 58 -1.35 22.84 5.66
C THR A 58 -0.48 23.35 6.82
N ASN A 59 -0.94 23.18 8.06
CA ASN A 59 -0.20 23.63 9.23
C ASN A 59 1.08 22.83 9.46
N ALA A 60 0.99 21.49 9.42
CA ALA A 60 2.13 20.60 9.62
C ALA A 60 3.24 20.87 8.59
N THR A 61 2.87 21.01 7.31
CA THR A 61 3.81 21.28 6.22
C THR A 61 4.52 22.63 6.42
N ARG A 62 3.77 23.68 6.73
CA ARG A 62 4.33 25.02 6.99
C ARG A 62 5.34 25.00 8.15
N ASP A 63 4.99 24.32 9.24
CA ASP A 63 5.81 24.35 10.46
C ASP A 63 7.06 23.47 10.33
N LEU A 64 6.96 22.31 9.67
CA LEU A 64 8.12 21.45 9.36
C LEU A 64 9.08 22.09 8.37
N ALA A 65 8.57 22.84 7.37
CA ALA A 65 9.40 23.51 6.39
C ALA A 65 10.37 24.54 7.02
N LYS A 66 9.99 25.15 8.16
CA LYS A 66 10.88 26.06 8.91
C LYS A 66 12.13 25.35 9.44
N ALA A 67 12.04 24.05 9.69
CA ALA A 67 13.16 23.19 10.09
C ALA A 67 13.88 22.55 8.88
N GLY A 68 13.50 22.90 7.64
CA GLY A 68 14.01 22.28 6.43
C GLY A 68 13.49 20.85 6.19
N ILE A 69 12.45 20.43 6.92
CA ILE A 69 11.87 19.09 6.79
C ILE A 69 10.73 19.15 5.77
N VAL A 70 10.82 18.29 4.75
CA VAL A 70 9.81 18.14 3.70
C VAL A 70 9.49 16.67 3.47
N CYS A 71 8.23 16.37 3.19
CA CYS A 71 7.82 15.03 2.78
C CYS A 71 8.25 14.80 1.33
N PRO A 72 9.13 13.82 1.05
CA PRO A 72 9.54 13.53 -0.33
C PRO A 72 8.38 12.93 -1.13
N ARG A 73 8.43 13.05 -2.45
CA ARG A 73 7.42 12.41 -3.30
C ARG A 73 7.60 10.89 -3.23
N PHE A 74 6.50 10.15 -3.25
CA PHE A 74 6.53 8.69 -3.23
C PHE A 74 7.44 8.09 -4.33
N ALA A 75 7.39 8.66 -5.54
CA ALA A 75 8.19 8.24 -6.67
C ALA A 75 9.71 8.35 -6.43
N ASP A 76 10.16 9.27 -5.56
CA ASP A 76 11.59 9.52 -5.33
C ASP A 76 12.24 8.42 -4.47
N TYR A 77 11.49 7.83 -3.54
CA TYR A 77 12.02 6.82 -2.61
C TYR A 77 11.53 5.39 -2.89
N LEU A 78 10.46 5.21 -3.66
CA LEU A 78 9.92 3.89 -4.01
C LEU A 78 10.97 2.93 -4.61
N PRO A 79 11.86 3.34 -5.54
CA PRO A 79 12.86 2.43 -6.10
C PRO A 79 13.77 1.82 -5.03
N ASN A 80 14.13 2.59 -4.00
CA ASN A 80 14.96 2.11 -2.90
C ASN A 80 14.24 1.04 -2.07
N LEU A 81 12.95 1.25 -1.78
CA LEU A 81 12.12 0.28 -1.05
C LEU A 81 12.02 -1.04 -1.82
N VAL A 82 11.73 -1.00 -3.11
CA VAL A 82 11.63 -2.21 -3.94
C VAL A 82 12.98 -2.90 -4.10
N SER A 83 14.05 -2.12 -4.21
CA SER A 83 15.41 -2.65 -4.30
C SER A 83 15.81 -3.41 -3.03
N PHE A 84 15.43 -2.88 -1.85
CA PHE A 84 15.60 -3.59 -0.57
C PHE A 84 14.78 -4.89 -0.54
N PHE A 85 13.48 -4.83 -0.84
CA PHE A 85 12.60 -6.00 -0.88
C PHE A 85 13.16 -7.12 -1.79
N LYS A 86 13.65 -6.77 -2.98
CA LYS A 86 14.21 -7.74 -3.94
C LYS A 86 15.52 -8.38 -3.46
N ARG A 87 16.34 -7.65 -2.68
CA ARG A 87 17.62 -8.15 -2.17
C ARG A 87 17.50 -9.00 -0.91
N HIS A 88 16.38 -8.89 -0.20
CA HIS A 88 16.19 -9.51 1.10
C HIS A 88 14.93 -10.40 1.15
N PRO A 89 14.81 -11.43 0.30
CA PRO A 89 13.66 -12.33 0.29
C PRO A 89 13.48 -13.12 1.60
N GLU A 90 14.53 -13.22 2.42
CA GLU A 90 14.53 -13.86 3.73
C GLU A 90 13.82 -13.04 4.81
N ILE A 91 13.67 -11.73 4.62
CA ILE A 91 12.95 -10.87 5.56
C ILE A 91 11.45 -11.08 5.30
N ALA A 92 10.87 -11.98 6.08
CA ALA A 92 9.45 -12.31 6.01
C ALA A 92 8.58 -11.11 6.39
N SER A 93 7.36 -11.08 5.84
CA SER A 93 6.34 -10.07 6.16
C SER A 93 5.67 -10.29 7.53
N GLU A 94 6.37 -10.94 8.47
CA GLU A 94 5.87 -11.14 9.83
C GLU A 94 5.60 -9.78 10.46
N ALA A 95 4.48 -9.67 11.17
CA ALA A 95 4.10 -8.44 11.83
C ALA A 95 5.21 -8.03 12.82
N MET A 96 5.57 -6.75 12.81
CA MET A 96 6.43 -6.18 13.84
C MET A 96 5.70 -6.30 15.19
N VAL A 97 6.19 -7.20 16.08
CA VAL A 97 5.66 -7.41 17.44
C VAL A 97 6.32 -6.46 18.43
#